data_AF-A0A317GEM6-F1
#
_entry.id   AF-A0A317GEM6-F1
#
_cell.length_a   1.000
_cell.length_b   1.000
_cell.length_c   1.000
_cell.angle_alpha   90.00
_cell.angle_beta   90.00
_cell.angle_gamma   90.00
#
_symmetry.space_group_name_H-M   'P 1'
#
loop_
_entity.id
_entity.type
_entity.pdbx_description
1 polymer ?
#
loop_
_entity_poly.entity_id
_entity_poly.type
_entity_poly.pdbx_seq_one_letter_code
_entity_poly.pdbx_strand_id
1 'polypeptide(L)'
;MGRIVFVSHRHDDLVPTIIKKVPEAVALTSFKFEIQRGDVLCWLPTVNEYVEDEVQELAELIDHSLFLPSKIVMLSIAGTADDATNQQLQEWYGQQATQAVLAHQYAVKMIDEFELPYTIIRALPITDEETSLKVVSEGETLEGKEIGLRQVAQIIEQAVTTDDFRNQSIGIAP
;
A
#
# COMPACT_ATOMS: atom_id res chain seq x y z
N MET A 1 -9.50 12.14 15.83
CA MET A 1 -8.77 11.46 14.74
C MET A 1 -7.31 11.46 15.14
N GLY A 2 -6.63 10.33 15.12
CA GLY A 2 -5.17 10.34 15.32
C GLY A 2 -4.46 10.82 14.06
N ARG A 3 -3.13 10.88 14.10
CA ARG A 3 -2.31 11.29 12.95
C ARG A 3 -2.28 10.18 11.90
N ILE A 4 -2.00 10.57 10.66
CA ILE A 4 -1.72 9.63 9.57
C ILE A 4 -0.20 9.51 9.46
N VAL A 5 0.32 8.30 9.60
CA VAL A 5 1.75 8.00 9.58
C VAL A 5 2.08 7.25 8.30
N PHE A 6 2.76 7.89 7.36
CA PHE A 6 3.31 7.28 6.17
C PHE A 6 4.67 6.64 6.49
N VAL A 7 4.87 5.38 6.11
CA VAL A 7 6.15 4.68 6.17
C VAL A 7 6.54 4.30 4.74
N SER A 8 7.67 4.83 4.26
CA SER A 8 8.08 4.69 2.87
C SER A 8 9.59 4.94 2.69
N HIS A 9 10.24 4.10 1.89
CA HIS A 9 11.58 4.35 1.34
C HIS A 9 11.56 4.89 -0.10
N ARG A 10 10.37 5.10 -0.68
CA ARG A 10 10.21 5.55 -2.07
C ARG A 10 10.91 6.89 -2.32
N HIS A 11 11.50 7.01 -3.50
CA HIS A 11 12.17 8.22 -3.99
C HIS A 11 11.34 8.99 -5.03
N ASP A 12 10.14 8.51 -5.35
CA ASP A 12 9.21 9.18 -6.25
C ASP A 12 8.37 10.25 -5.52
N ASP A 13 7.59 10.99 -6.30
CA ASP A 13 6.77 12.10 -5.81
C ASP A 13 5.46 11.65 -5.13
N LEU A 14 5.24 10.34 -4.90
CA LEU A 14 3.99 9.82 -4.37
C LEU A 14 3.73 10.36 -2.95
N VAL A 15 4.70 10.16 -2.04
CA VAL A 15 4.59 10.63 -0.65
C VAL A 15 4.46 12.16 -0.58
N PRO A 16 5.32 12.97 -1.24
CA PRO A 16 5.13 14.41 -1.31
C PRO A 16 3.77 14.85 -1.85
N THR A 17 3.21 14.11 -2.82
CA THR A 17 1.90 14.42 -3.41
C THR A 17 0.76 14.16 -2.42
N ILE A 18 0.82 13.07 -1.67
CA ILE A 18 -0.22 12.71 -0.68
C ILE A 18 -0.16 13.65 0.54
N ILE A 19 1.03 13.96 1.07
CA ILE A 19 1.17 14.84 2.26
C ILE A 19 0.57 16.22 2.01
N LYS A 20 0.66 16.76 0.78
CA LYS A 20 0.01 18.04 0.42
C LYS A 20 -1.51 18.00 0.55
N LYS A 21 -2.11 16.81 0.46
CA LYS A 21 -3.56 16.56 0.51
C LYS A 21 -4.04 16.13 1.90
N VAL A 22 -3.14 15.61 2.73
CA VAL A 22 -3.43 15.11 4.08
C VAL A 22 -2.68 15.97 5.11
N PRO A 23 -3.28 17.07 5.59
CA PRO A 23 -2.67 17.92 6.60
C PRO A 23 -2.33 17.12 7.87
N GLU A 24 -1.22 17.45 8.52
CA GLU A 24 -0.75 16.81 9.77
C GLU A 24 -0.26 15.36 9.62
N ALA A 25 -0.16 14.84 8.39
CA ALA A 25 0.51 13.58 8.14
C ALA A 25 1.99 13.64 8.49
N VAL A 26 2.50 12.54 9.06
CA VAL A 26 3.91 12.34 9.36
C VAL A 26 4.47 11.35 8.36
N ALA A 27 5.61 11.64 7.74
CA ALA A 27 6.32 10.68 6.89
C ALA A 27 7.60 10.21 7.57
N LEU A 28 7.75 8.90 7.63
CA LEU A 28 8.86 8.17 8.21
C LEU A 28 9.43 7.19 7.18
N THR A 29 10.66 6.77 7.41
CA THR A 29 11.37 5.81 6.55
C THR A 29 11.63 4.48 7.27
N SER A 30 10.89 4.16 8.33
CA SER A 30 10.96 2.85 9.01
C SER A 30 9.81 2.74 10.01
N PHE A 31 9.57 1.53 10.52
CA PHE A 31 8.58 1.30 11.57
C PHE A 31 9.12 1.57 12.99
N LYS A 32 10.28 2.21 13.12
CA LYS A 32 10.92 2.55 14.41
C LYS A 32 10.35 3.84 15.00
N PHE A 33 9.09 3.80 15.43
CA PHE A 33 8.40 4.89 16.11
C PHE A 33 7.37 4.36 17.11
N GLU A 34 6.81 5.23 17.96
CA GLU A 34 5.74 4.84 18.88
C GLU A 34 4.37 5.17 18.28
N ILE A 35 3.47 4.19 18.22
CA ILE A 35 2.08 4.39 17.81
C ILE A 35 1.33 5.17 18.89
N GLN A 36 0.62 6.22 18.47
CA GLN A 36 -0.27 6.98 19.32
C GLN A 36 -1.72 6.51 19.14
N ARG A 37 -2.55 6.74 20.16
CA ARG A 37 -3.96 6.33 20.12
C ARG A 37 -4.66 6.98 18.92
N GLY A 38 -5.22 6.12 18.06
CA GLY A 38 -6.02 6.54 16.91
C GLY A 38 -5.20 6.82 15.65
N ASP A 39 -3.89 6.53 15.65
CA ASP A 39 -3.07 6.64 14.46
C ASP A 39 -3.62 5.78 13.32
N VAL A 40 -3.47 6.25 12.09
CA VAL A 40 -3.66 5.45 10.88
C VAL A 40 -2.27 5.24 10.29
N LEU A 41 -1.89 3.99 10.07
CA LEU A 41 -0.61 3.63 9.51
C LEU A 41 -0.77 3.41 8.01
N CYS A 42 0.05 4.08 7.19
CA CYS A 42 0.06 3.93 5.75
C CYS A 42 1.45 3.49 5.29
N TRP A 43 1.58 2.23 4.88
CA TRP A 43 2.82 1.66 4.40
C TRP A 43 2.86 1.68 2.86
N LEU A 44 3.91 2.30 2.31
CA LEU A 44 4.09 2.49 0.88
C LEU A 44 5.42 1.85 0.45
N PRO A 45 5.52 0.50 0.46
CA PRO A 45 6.75 -0.18 0.08
C PRO A 45 7.14 0.10 -1.38
N THR A 46 8.43 -0.04 -1.67
CA THR A 46 8.95 -0.10 -3.04
C THR A 46 8.85 -1.54 -3.54
N VAL A 47 8.44 -1.75 -4.80
CA VAL A 47 8.05 -3.08 -5.32
C VAL A 47 9.09 -4.18 -5.07
N ASN A 48 10.37 -3.90 -5.32
CA ASN A 48 11.45 -4.88 -5.28
C ASN A 48 12.44 -4.63 -4.12
N GLU A 49 12.09 -3.81 -3.14
CA GLU A 49 13.02 -3.40 -2.10
C GLU A 49 12.38 -3.50 -0.71
N TYR A 50 13.09 -4.16 0.21
CA TYR A 50 12.85 -4.17 1.65
C TYR A 50 11.49 -4.72 2.15
N VAL A 51 10.57 -5.14 1.28
CA VAL A 51 9.21 -5.61 1.67
C VAL A 51 9.25 -6.68 2.77
N GLU A 52 10.17 -7.66 2.65
CA GLU A 52 10.33 -8.75 3.63
C GLU A 52 10.92 -8.30 4.97
N ASP A 53 11.77 -7.27 4.96
CA ASP A 53 12.34 -6.69 6.19
C ASP A 53 11.30 -5.75 6.85
N GLU A 54 10.63 -4.93 6.05
CA GLU A 54 9.61 -3.97 6.48
C GLU A 54 8.38 -4.65 7.08
N VAL A 55 7.94 -5.80 6.56
CA VAL A 55 6.85 -6.57 7.19
C VAL A 55 7.25 -7.11 8.56
N GLN A 56 8.52 -7.49 8.76
CA GLN A 56 9.03 -7.91 10.07
C GLN A 56 9.07 -6.71 11.02
N GLU A 57 9.58 -5.55 10.58
CA GLU A 57 9.58 -4.34 11.40
C GLU A 57 8.15 -3.88 11.76
N LEU A 58 7.18 -4.04 10.84
CA LEU A 58 5.76 -3.79 11.11
C LEU A 58 5.23 -4.73 12.20
N ALA A 59 5.52 -6.03 12.12
CA ALA A 59 5.10 -7.00 13.11
C ALA A 59 5.70 -6.70 14.50
N GLU A 60 6.99 -6.35 14.56
CA GLU A 60 7.65 -5.91 15.79
C GLU A 60 7.02 -4.65 16.38
N LEU A 61 6.73 -3.66 15.53
CA LEU A 61 6.04 -2.44 15.94
C LEU A 61 4.68 -2.76 16.58
N ILE A 62 3.88 -3.62 15.95
CA ILE A 62 2.57 -4.01 16.45
C ILE A 62 2.67 -4.77 17.78
N ASP A 63 3.58 -5.74 17.89
CA ASP A 63 3.75 -6.55 19.10
C ASP A 63 4.21 -5.73 20.32
N HIS A 64 5.06 -4.71 20.10
CA HIS A 64 5.63 -3.90 21.16
C HIS A 64 4.86 -2.61 21.45
N SER A 65 3.82 -2.28 20.67
CA SER A 65 3.09 -1.04 20.84
C SER A 65 2.08 -1.07 21.99
N LEU A 66 2.08 -0.01 22.80
CA LEU A 66 1.05 0.19 23.83
C LEU A 66 -0.35 0.46 23.23
N PHE A 67 -0.39 1.09 22.05
CA PHE A 67 -1.60 1.34 21.28
C PHE A 67 -1.46 0.72 19.89
N LEU A 68 -2.52 0.08 19.41
CA LEU A 68 -2.58 -0.41 18.04
C LEU A 68 -3.06 0.69 17.09
N PRO A 69 -2.66 0.67 15.81
CA PRO A 69 -3.19 1.61 14.84
C PRO A 69 -4.67 1.33 14.63
N SER A 70 -5.44 2.39 14.42
CA SER A 70 -6.87 2.30 14.16
C SER A 70 -7.18 1.66 12.80
N LYS A 71 -6.23 1.73 11.87
CA LYS A 71 -6.27 1.12 10.54
C LYS A 71 -4.86 1.05 9.93
N ILE A 72 -4.62 0.04 9.10
CA ILE A 72 -3.43 -0.10 8.25
C ILE A 72 -3.82 0.05 6.78
N VAL A 73 -3.18 0.95 6.05
CA VAL A 73 -3.31 1.08 4.60
C VAL A 73 -1.99 0.66 3.96
N MET A 74 -2.01 -0.28 3.03
CA MET A 74 -0.82 -0.73 2.31
C MET A 74 -0.97 -0.48 0.82
N LEU A 75 0.04 0.13 0.19
CA LEU A 75 0.20 0.05 -1.26
C LEU A 75 0.91 -1.26 -1.61
N SER A 76 0.16 -2.16 -2.25
CA SER A 76 0.67 -3.41 -2.79
C SER A 76 0.67 -3.37 -4.32
N ILE A 77 1.08 -4.47 -4.94
CA ILE A 77 1.20 -4.59 -6.39
C ILE A 77 0.10 -5.47 -6.97
N ALA A 78 -0.23 -5.24 -8.24
CA ALA A 78 -1.01 -6.16 -9.04
C ALA A 78 -0.34 -7.55 -9.08
N GLY A 79 -1.14 -8.61 -9.08
CA GLY A 79 -0.71 -10.01 -8.98
C GLY A 79 -0.89 -10.63 -7.61
N THR A 80 -1.15 -9.83 -6.56
CA THR A 80 -1.22 -10.32 -5.19
C THR A 80 -2.54 -10.99 -4.83
N ALA A 81 -3.58 -10.81 -5.66
CA ALA A 81 -4.91 -11.38 -5.45
C ALA A 81 -5.44 -12.11 -6.70
N ASP A 82 -4.57 -12.88 -7.37
CA ASP A 82 -4.87 -13.63 -8.60
C ASP A 82 -5.50 -12.78 -9.73
N ASP A 83 -5.15 -11.49 -9.75
CA ASP A 83 -5.68 -10.42 -10.60
C ASP A 83 -4.82 -10.17 -11.87
N ALA A 84 -3.79 -10.98 -12.09
CA ALA A 84 -2.90 -10.85 -13.23
C ALA A 84 -2.32 -12.19 -13.69
N THR A 85 -2.08 -12.30 -15.00
CA THR A 85 -1.38 -13.45 -15.58
C THR A 85 0.13 -13.34 -15.40
N ASN A 86 0.84 -14.48 -15.43
CA ASN A 86 2.31 -14.51 -15.39
C ASN A 86 2.95 -13.63 -16.48
N GLN A 87 2.33 -13.53 -17.67
CA GLN A 87 2.83 -12.68 -18.73
C GLN A 87 2.75 -11.20 -18.33
N GLN A 88 1.60 -10.74 -17.82
CA GLN A 88 1.45 -9.36 -17.34
C GLN A 88 2.43 -9.04 -16.21
N LEU A 89 2.60 -9.95 -15.26
CA LEU A 89 3.55 -9.78 -14.16
C LEU A 89 4.99 -9.59 -14.66
N GLN A 90 5.42 -10.39 -15.64
CA GLN A 90 6.75 -10.24 -16.26
C GLN A 90 6.87 -8.92 -17.03
N GLU A 91 5.80 -8.46 -17.69
CA GLU A 91 5.79 -7.16 -18.38
C GLU A 91 5.88 -5.98 -17.41
N TRP A 92 5.25 -6.08 -16.24
CA TRP A 92 5.20 -5.00 -15.24
C TRP A 92 6.44 -4.95 -14.33
N TYR A 93 6.95 -6.09 -13.89
CA TYR A 93 7.97 -6.17 -12.83
C TYR A 93 9.25 -6.89 -13.28
N GLY A 94 9.31 -7.36 -14.53
CA GLY A 94 10.49 -8.01 -15.10
C GLY A 94 10.81 -9.36 -14.45
N GLN A 95 12.08 -9.75 -14.50
CA GLN A 95 12.54 -11.09 -14.08
C GLN A 95 12.23 -11.42 -12.61
N GLN A 96 12.12 -10.41 -11.75
CA GLN A 96 11.84 -10.58 -10.32
C GLN A 96 10.35 -10.58 -9.99
N ALA A 97 9.46 -10.52 -10.99
CA ALA A 97 8.01 -10.39 -10.78
C ALA A 97 7.44 -11.42 -9.80
N THR A 98 7.82 -12.70 -9.92
CA THR A 98 7.34 -13.75 -9.02
C THR A 98 7.79 -13.51 -7.57
N GLN A 99 9.05 -13.10 -7.38
CA GLN A 99 9.57 -12.82 -6.03
C GLN A 99 8.88 -11.60 -5.43
N ALA A 100 8.69 -10.54 -6.22
CA ALA A 100 7.99 -9.33 -5.79
C ALA A 100 6.56 -9.64 -5.35
N VAL A 101 5.81 -10.39 -6.17
CA VAL A 101 4.43 -10.79 -5.85
C VAL A 101 4.37 -11.63 -4.57
N LEU A 102 5.27 -12.61 -4.41
CA LEU A 102 5.31 -13.43 -3.21
C LEU A 102 5.61 -12.63 -1.94
N ALA A 103 6.57 -11.70 -2.00
CA ALA A 103 6.92 -10.83 -0.88
C ALA A 103 5.73 -9.94 -0.47
N HIS A 104 5.04 -9.36 -1.45
CA HIS A 104 3.84 -8.56 -1.22
C HIS A 104 2.65 -9.40 -0.72
N GLN A 105 2.45 -10.62 -1.23
CA GLN A 105 1.43 -11.55 -0.72
C GLN A 105 1.68 -11.94 0.73
N TYR A 106 2.94 -12.17 1.10
CA TYR A 106 3.33 -12.43 2.47
C TYR A 106 3.00 -11.23 3.37
N ALA A 107 3.34 -10.02 2.93
CA ALA A 107 3.00 -8.78 3.63
C ALA A 107 1.48 -8.58 3.82
N VAL A 108 0.68 -8.80 2.77
CA VAL A 108 -0.79 -8.73 2.84
C VAL A 108 -1.34 -9.74 3.85
N LYS A 109 -0.84 -10.98 3.82
CA LYS A 109 -1.24 -12.02 4.78
C LYS A 109 -0.90 -11.63 6.22
N MET A 110 0.29 -11.10 6.47
CA MET A 110 0.68 -10.63 7.79
C MET A 110 -0.24 -9.51 8.30
N ILE A 111 -0.65 -8.57 7.42
CA ILE A 111 -1.61 -7.51 7.78
C ILE A 111 -2.97 -8.09 8.15
N ASP A 112 -3.46 -9.09 7.41
CA ASP A 112 -4.72 -9.79 7.71
C ASP A 112 -4.65 -10.51 9.07
N GLU A 113 -3.52 -11.16 9.38
CA GLU A 113 -3.27 -11.86 10.64
C GLU A 113 -3.23 -10.94 11.88
N PHE A 114 -2.97 -9.64 11.71
CA PHE A 114 -3.05 -8.70 12.85
C PHE A 114 -4.49 -8.47 13.34
N GLU A 115 -5.51 -8.90 12.57
CA GLU A 115 -6.94 -8.68 12.86
C GLU A 115 -7.29 -7.20 13.09
N LEU A 116 -6.48 -6.29 12.52
CA LEU A 116 -6.69 -4.85 12.55
C LEU A 116 -7.45 -4.38 11.31
N PRO A 117 -8.20 -3.27 11.38
CA PRO A 117 -8.83 -2.73 10.19
C PRO A 117 -7.80 -2.42 9.11
N TYR A 118 -8.05 -2.80 7.86
CA TYR A 118 -7.08 -2.56 6.80
C TYR A 118 -7.67 -2.13 5.47
N THR A 119 -6.83 -1.58 4.60
CA THR A 119 -7.09 -1.42 3.17
C THR A 119 -5.82 -1.77 2.41
N ILE A 120 -5.90 -2.76 1.52
CA ILE A 120 -4.82 -3.08 0.57
C ILE A 120 -5.17 -2.43 -0.76
N ILE A 121 -4.24 -1.65 -1.31
CA ILE A 121 -4.38 -0.99 -2.62
C ILE A 121 -3.41 -1.70 -3.57
N ARG A 122 -3.91 -2.56 -4.45
CA ARG A 122 -3.15 -3.27 -5.48
C ARG A 122 -3.03 -2.39 -6.72
N ALA A 123 -1.84 -1.89 -7.03
CA ALA A 123 -1.62 -0.98 -8.14
C ALA A 123 -0.81 -1.61 -9.28
N LEU A 124 -1.15 -1.21 -10.50
CA LEU A 124 -0.24 -1.33 -11.66
C LEU A 124 1.05 -0.50 -11.42
N PRO A 125 2.12 -0.71 -12.21
CA PRO A 125 3.27 0.18 -12.22
C PRO A 125 2.87 1.66 -12.24
N ILE A 126 3.52 2.48 -11.42
CA ILE A 126 3.17 3.89 -11.27
C ILE A 126 3.92 4.72 -12.30
N THR A 127 3.21 5.61 -12.99
CA THR A 127 3.76 6.56 -13.96
C THR A 127 3.46 7.99 -13.55
N ASP A 128 4.24 8.95 -14.05
CA ASP A 128 3.97 10.39 -13.85
C ASP A 128 2.88 10.91 -14.79
N GLU A 129 2.49 10.12 -15.80
CA GLU A 129 1.41 10.46 -16.72
C GLU A 129 0.03 10.39 -16.05
N GLU A 130 -0.88 11.25 -16.48
CA GLU A 130 -2.25 11.22 -15.99
C GLU A 130 -3.03 10.10 -16.68
N THR A 131 -3.61 9.21 -15.88
CA THR A 131 -4.43 8.10 -16.37
C THR A 131 -5.88 8.25 -15.90
N SER A 132 -6.79 7.49 -16.50
CA SER A 132 -8.07 7.22 -15.87
C SER A 132 -7.86 6.41 -14.58
N LEU A 133 -8.90 6.38 -13.73
CA LEU A 133 -8.90 5.65 -12.47
C LEU A 133 -10.18 4.83 -12.37
N LYS A 134 -10.02 3.52 -12.25
CA LYS A 134 -11.06 2.56 -11.89
C LYS A 134 -10.61 1.80 -10.66
N VAL A 135 -11.55 1.61 -9.73
CA VAL A 135 -11.39 0.74 -8.57
C VAL A 135 -12.02 -0.60 -8.91
N VAL A 136 -11.26 -1.66 -8.71
CA VAL A 136 -11.58 -3.04 -9.09
C VAL A 136 -11.60 -3.90 -7.83
N SER A 137 -12.53 -4.85 -7.75
CA SER A 137 -12.69 -5.67 -6.55
C SER A 137 -11.57 -6.72 -6.43
N GLU A 138 -11.49 -7.38 -5.29
CA GLU A 138 -10.62 -8.54 -5.11
C GLU A 138 -10.99 -9.69 -6.04
N GLY A 139 -9.99 -10.35 -6.63
CA GLY A 139 -10.16 -11.45 -7.58
C GLY A 139 -10.59 -11.04 -8.99
N GLU A 140 -10.87 -9.75 -9.24
CA GLU A 140 -11.10 -9.23 -10.59
C GLU A 140 -9.77 -8.86 -11.27
N THR A 141 -9.65 -9.17 -12.56
CA THR A 141 -8.45 -8.92 -13.35
C THR A 141 -8.14 -7.43 -13.44
N LEU A 142 -6.87 -7.06 -13.20
CA LEU A 142 -6.36 -5.73 -13.49
C LEU A 142 -5.87 -5.65 -14.94
N GLU A 143 -6.45 -4.70 -15.68
CA GLU A 143 -6.12 -4.42 -17.07
C GLU A 143 -5.35 -3.11 -17.20
N GLY A 144 -4.40 -3.05 -18.13
CA GLY A 144 -3.59 -1.85 -18.36
C GLY A 144 -2.10 -2.13 -18.21
N LYS A 145 -1.30 -1.06 -18.29
CA LYS A 145 0.16 -1.12 -18.18
C LYS A 145 0.68 -0.38 -16.96
N GLU A 146 0.04 0.73 -16.65
CA GLU A 146 0.48 1.66 -15.63
C GLU A 146 -0.73 2.47 -15.11
N ILE A 147 -0.56 3.06 -13.94
CA ILE A 147 -1.54 3.96 -13.31
C ILE A 147 -0.81 5.25 -12.90
N GLY A 148 -1.46 6.38 -13.11
CA GLY A 148 -0.87 7.68 -12.81
C GLY A 148 -0.68 7.90 -11.31
N LEU A 149 0.46 8.46 -10.92
CA LEU A 149 0.85 8.75 -9.54
C LEU A 149 -0.21 9.59 -8.82
N ARG A 150 -0.85 10.52 -9.52
CA ARG A 150 -1.93 11.35 -8.96
C ARG A 150 -3.18 10.54 -8.63
N GLN A 151 -3.52 9.56 -9.47
CA GLN A 151 -4.64 8.65 -9.26
C GLN A 151 -4.38 7.72 -8.07
N VAL A 152 -3.16 7.20 -7.96
CA VAL A 152 -2.73 6.41 -6.79
C VAL A 152 -2.81 7.25 -5.52
N ALA A 153 -2.28 8.48 -5.55
CA ALA A 153 -2.33 9.40 -4.41
C ALA A 153 -3.75 9.74 -3.97
N GLN A 154 -4.68 9.90 -4.91
CA GLN A 154 -6.11 10.12 -4.62
C GLN A 154 -6.73 8.95 -3.86
N ILE A 155 -6.45 7.70 -4.27
CA ILE A 155 -6.99 6.53 -3.59
C ILE A 155 -6.35 6.33 -2.21
N ILE A 156 -5.04 6.57 -2.07
CA ILE A 156 -4.38 6.52 -0.76
C ILE A 156 -4.96 7.58 0.17
N GLU A 157 -5.13 8.82 -0.28
CA GLU A 157 -5.79 9.89 0.48
C GLU A 157 -7.16 9.45 0.99
N GLN A 158 -8.01 8.88 0.12
CA GLN A 158 -9.33 8.38 0.50
C GLN A 158 -9.22 7.23 1.52
N ALA A 159 -8.33 6.26 1.30
CA ALA A 159 -8.16 5.11 2.18
C ALA A 159 -7.68 5.49 3.58
N VAL A 160 -6.79 6.48 3.72
CA VAL A 160 -6.28 6.91 5.03
C VAL A 160 -7.24 7.83 5.77
N THR A 161 -8.11 8.57 5.07
CA THR A 161 -9.03 9.56 5.68
C THR A 161 -10.46 9.06 5.88
N THR A 162 -10.87 7.99 5.19
CA THR A 162 -12.24 7.45 5.23
C THR A 162 -12.24 5.94 5.46
N ASP A 163 -13.39 5.35 5.81
CA ASP A 163 -13.57 3.90 5.98
C ASP A 163 -14.24 3.24 4.77
N ASP A 164 -14.26 3.90 3.61
CA ASP A 164 -14.92 3.41 2.38
C ASP A 164 -14.37 2.05 1.91
N PHE A 165 -13.09 1.79 2.17
CA PHE A 165 -12.38 0.55 1.79
C PHE A 165 -12.00 -0.31 3.00
N ARG A 166 -12.73 -0.19 4.11
CA ARG A 166 -12.44 -0.93 5.33
C ARG A 166 -12.51 -2.45 5.10
N ASN A 167 -11.43 -3.13 5.46
CA ASN A 167 -11.21 -4.58 5.32
C ASN A 167 -11.36 -5.06 3.88
N GLN A 168 -10.82 -4.29 2.93
CA GLN A 168 -10.87 -4.62 1.50
C GLN A 168 -9.48 -4.59 0.86
N SER A 169 -9.30 -5.48 -0.11
CA SER A 169 -8.19 -5.47 -1.07
C SER A 169 -8.67 -4.96 -2.42
N ILE A 170 -8.47 -3.68 -2.70
CA ILE A 170 -8.93 -3.02 -3.92
C ILE A 170 -7.81 -2.93 -4.95
N GLY A 171 -8.14 -3.18 -6.21
CA GLY A 171 -7.25 -2.96 -7.34
C GLY A 171 -7.46 -1.59 -7.96
N ILE A 172 -6.40 -0.97 -8.48
CA ILE A 172 -6.49 0.31 -9.20
C ILE A 172 -5.81 0.21 -10.58
N ALA A 173 -6.57 0.60 -11.60
CA ALA A 173 -6.17 0.54 -13.01
C ALA A 173 -6.89 1.63 -13.83
N PRO A 174 -6.39 1.97 -15.03
CA PRO A 174 -7.05 2.92 -15.93
C PRO A 174 -8.40 2.46 -16.51
#